data_AF-A0A240EGE3-F1
#
_entry.id   AF-A0A240EGE3-F1
#
_cell.length_a   1.000
_cell.length_b   1.000
_cell.length_c   1.000
_cell.angle_alpha   90.00
_cell.angle_beta   90.00
_cell.angle_gamma   90.00
#
_symmetry.space_group_name_H-M   'P 1'
#
loop_
_entity.id
_entity.type
_entity.pdbx_description
1 polymer ?
#
loop_
_entity_poly.entity_id
_entity_poly.type
_entity_poly.pdbx_seq_one_letter_code
_entity_poly.pdbx_strand_id
1 'polypeptide(L)' 'MFLIRDYGNDTPCKSIVELKSQLAALYPNQSVSIQYARPSGIETVDFVDVSDSGVVTESYGDASLYDFEALSKRVGTKDD' A
#
# COMPACT_ATOMS: atom_id res chain seq x y z
N MET A 1 -1.81 -9.78 -5.24
CA MET A 1 -0.52 -9.15 -5.64
C MET A 1 -0.70 -7.65 -5.54
N PHE A 2 0.30 -6.96 -4.99
CA PHE A 2 0.33 -5.52 -4.81
C PHE A 2 1.50 -4.95 -5.61
N LEU A 3 1.40 -3.70 -6.03
CA LEU A 3 2.45 -2.99 -6.73
C LEU A 3 2.57 -1.58 -6.14
N ILE A 4 3.73 -1.28 -5.54
CA ILE A 4 4.05 0.08 -5.11
C ILE A 4 4.54 0.82 -6.36
N ARG A 5 3.91 1.94 -6.68
CA ARG A 5 4.21 2.77 -7.85
C ARG A 5 4.85 4.07 -7.39
N ASP A 6 6.08 4.27 -7.85
CA ASP A 6 6.90 5.46 -7.64
C ASP A 6 7.56 5.87 -8.98
N TYR A 7 6.77 6.37 -9.93
CA TYR A 7 7.21 6.97 -11.20
C TYR A 7 8.46 6.37 -11.90
N GLY A 8 8.58 5.04 -11.96
CA GLY A 8 9.71 4.33 -12.59
C GLY A 8 10.50 3.41 -11.66
N ASN A 9 10.27 3.49 -10.35
CA ASN A 9 10.81 2.58 -9.34
C ASN A 9 9.69 1.73 -8.70
N ASP A 10 8.98 0.97 -9.54
CA ASP A 10 7.90 0.12 -9.06
C ASP A 10 8.42 -1.13 -8.34
N THR A 11 7.80 -1.43 -7.19
CA THR A 11 8.15 -2.60 -6.38
C THR A 11 6.94 -3.54 -6.29
N PRO A 12 7.00 -4.73 -6.89
CA PRO A 12 5.96 -5.74 -6.72
C PRO A 12 6.05 -6.37 -5.33
N CYS A 13 4.90 -6.52 -4.67
CA CYS A 13 4.78 -7.18 -3.36
C CYS A 13 3.77 -8.32 -3.42
N LYS A 14 4.12 -9.47 -2.83
CA LYS A 14 3.26 -10.67 -2.90
C LYS A 14 2.15 -10.66 -1.84
N SER A 15 2.39 -10.01 -0.70
CA SER A 15 1.49 -9.99 0.46
C SER A 15 1.48 -8.61 1.13
N ILE A 16 0.49 -8.37 2.00
CA ILE A 16 0.38 -7.12 2.78
C ILE A 16 1.58 -6.93 3.71
N VAL A 17 2.10 -8.02 4.30
CA VAL A 17 3.30 -7.99 5.14
C VAL A 17 4.51 -7.48 4.35
N GLU A 18 4.72 -8.00 3.13
CA GLU A 18 5.80 -7.52 2.26
C GLU A 18 5.56 -6.07 1.84
N LEU A 19 4.33 -5.70 1.48
CA LEU A 19 3.97 -4.33 1.13
C LEU A 19 4.35 -3.36 2.25
N LYS A 20 3.98 -3.66 3.50
CA LYS A 20 4.31 -2.83 4.67
C LYS A 20 5.81 -2.72 4.88
N SER A 21 6.53 -3.84 4.78
CA SER A 21 7.99 -3.87 4.93
C SER A 21 8.69 -3.04 3.86
N GLN A 22 8.27 -3.17 2.60
CA GLN A 22 8.88 -2.48 1.46
C GLN A 22 8.57 -0.98 1.47
N LEU A 23 7.35 -0.57 1.84
CA LEU A 23 7.00 0.84 2.02
C LEU A 23 7.95 1.52 3.01
N ALA A 24 8.13 0.93 4.20
CA ALA A 24 8.99 1.49 5.24
C ALA A 24 10.48 1.47 4.87
N ALA A 25 10.95 0.46 4.15
CA ALA A 25 12.37 0.28 3.86
C ALA A 25 12.85 1.07 2.63
N LEU A 26 12.02 1.18 1.59
CA LEU A 26 12.43 1.71 0.29
C LEU A 26 11.89 3.11 -0.01
N TYR A 27 10.81 3.51 0.64
CA TYR A 27 10.09 4.76 0.33
C TYR A 27 9.97 5.73 1.53
N PRO A 28 10.99 5.91 2.41
CA PRO A 28 10.87 6.84 3.53
C PRO A 28 10.77 8.30 3.07
N ASN A 29 9.89 9.08 3.70
CA ASN A 29 9.55 10.46 3.35
C ASN A 29 9.07 10.64 1.89
N GLN A 30 8.35 9.65 1.35
CA GLN A 30 7.82 9.67 -0.01
C GLN A 30 6.32 9.39 -0.05
N SER A 31 5.65 10.02 -1.01
CA SER A 31 4.27 9.73 -1.37
C SER A 31 4.25 8.77 -2.55
N VAL A 32 3.67 7.59 -2.37
CA VAL A 32 3.62 6.52 -3.37
C VAL A 32 2.19 6.02 -3.58
N SER A 33 1.96 5.29 -4.66
CA SER A 33 0.65 4.68 -4.94
C SER A 33 0.72 3.17 -4.76
N ILE A 34 -0.27 2.56 -4.12
CA ILE A 34 -0.42 1.12 -3.99
C ILE A 34 -1.50 0.66 -4.97
N GLN A 35 -1.09 -0.06 -6.01
CA GLN A 35 -2.00 -0.69 -6.96
C GLN A 35 -2.27 -2.15 -6.55
N TYR A 36 -3.53 -2.57 -6.61
CA TYR A 36 -3.96 -3.94 -6.31
C TYR A 36 -5.26 -4.28 -7.02
N ALA A 37 -5.52 -5.57 -7.23
CA ALA A 37 -6.77 -6.07 -7.78
C ALA A 37 -7.72 -6.52 -6.66
N ARG A 38 -8.97 -6.09 -6.74
CA ARG A 38 -10.07 -6.63 -5.92
C ARG A 38 -10.48 -8.01 -6.42
N PRO A 39 -11.17 -8.85 -5.62
CA PRO A 39 -11.68 -10.15 -6.06
C PRO A 39 -12.64 -10.06 -7.25
N SER A 40 -13.28 -8.90 -7.46
CA SER A 40 -14.08 -8.62 -8.66
C SER A 40 -13.26 -8.44 -9.95
N GLY A 41 -11.92 -8.46 -9.88
CA GLY A 41 -11.02 -8.18 -11.00
C GLY A 41 -10.77 -6.70 -11.26
N ILE A 42 -11.38 -5.80 -10.49
CA ILE A 42 -11.21 -4.36 -10.61
C ILE A 42 -9.85 -3.96 -10.02
N GLU A 43 -9.02 -3.32 -10.84
CA GLU A 43 -7.79 -2.68 -10.38
C GLU A 43 -8.14 -1.42 -9.58
N THR A 44 -7.59 -1.32 -8.38
CA THR A 44 -7.75 -0.21 -7.46
C THR A 44 -6.38 0.36 -7.13
N VAL A 45 -6.31 1.66 -6.92
CA VAL A 45 -5.10 2.37 -6.50
C VAL A 45 -5.44 3.16 -5.25
N ASP A 46 -4.65 2.96 -4.19
CA ASP A 46 -4.66 3.81 -3.00
C ASP A 46 -3.40 4.67 -2.99
N PHE A 47 -3.51 5.92 -2.56
CA PHE A 47 -2.37 6.85 -2.46
C PHE A 47 -1.97 7.02 -1.01
N VAL A 48 -0.71 6.80 -0.71
CA VAL A 48 -0.19 6.80 0.66
C VAL A 48 1.08 7.64 0.77
N ASP A 49 1.24 8.24 1.94
CA ASP A 49 2.46 8.91 2.34
C ASP A 49 3.21 8.06 3.36
N VAL A 50 4.52 7.98 3.22
CA VAL A 50 5.38 7.22 4.12
C VAL A 50 6.28 8.19 4.85
N SER A 51 6.12 8.27 6.17
CA SER A 51 6.98 9.08 7.04
C SER A 51 8.40 8.49 7.16
N ASP A 52 9.35 9.29 7.62
CA ASP A 52 10.72 8.87 7.94
C ASP A 52 10.82 7.60 8.79
N SER A 53 9.94 7.47 9.80
CA SER A 53 9.90 6.30 10.69
C SER A 53 9.17 5.08 10.09
N GLY A 54 8.79 5.12 8.81
CA GLY A 54 8.07 4.06 8.11
C GLY A 54 6.58 3.97 8.44
N VAL A 55 6.02 5.01 9.07
CA VAL A 55 4.57 5.12 9.30
C VAL A 55 3.90 5.47 7.98
N VAL A 56 2.87 4.71 7.61
CA VAL A 56 2.13 4.89 6.36
C VAL A 56 0.78 5.55 6.67
N THR A 57 0.50 6.68 6.01
CA THR A 57 -0.75 7.43 6.11
C THR A 57 -1.40 7.57 4.75
N GLU A 58 -2.69 7.89 4.72
CA GLU A 58 -3.38 8.22 3.47
C GLU A 58 -2.89 9.58 2.94
N SER A 59 -2.52 9.67 1.66
CA SER A 59 -2.09 10.95 1.06
C SER A 59 -3.25 11.93 0.86
N TYR A 60 -4.47 11.43 0.73
CA TYR A 60 -5.66 12.26 0.55
C TYR A 60 -6.60 12.12 1.76
N GLY A 61 -7.16 13.24 2.21
CA GLY A 61 -8.06 13.27 3.38
C GLY A 61 -7.37 13.83 4.61
N ASP A 62 -7.61 13.20 5.77
CA ASP A 62 -7.16 13.67 7.09
C ASP A 62 -5.71 13.26 7.43
N ALA A 63 -4.96 12.71 6.46
CA ALA A 63 -3.64 12.10 6.69
C ALA A 63 -3.65 11.05 7.82
N SER A 64 -4.78 10.34 7.95
CA SER A 64 -4.95 9.26 8.92
C SER A 64 -4.08 8.05 8.59
N LEU A 65 -3.83 7.20 9.59
CA LEU A 65 -3.08 5.96 9.42
C LEU A 65 -3.73 5.08 8.34
N TYR A 66 -2.91 4.58 7.42
CA TYR A 66 -3.40 3.72 6.35
C TYR A 66 -3.90 2.38 6.90
N ASP A 67 -5.17 2.06 6.64
CA ASP A 67 -5.82 0.88 7.18
C ASP A 67 -5.52 -0.37 6.32
N PHE A 68 -4.44 -1.06 6.67
CA PHE A 68 -4.03 -2.31 6.03
C PHE A 68 -5.01 -3.46 6.29
N GLU A 69 -5.82 -3.43 7.35
CA GLU A 69 -6.83 -4.45 7.63
C GLU A 69 -8.00 -4.30 6.66
N ALA A 70 -8.46 -3.07 6.44
CA ALA A 70 -9.44 -2.74 5.42
C ALA A 70 -8.93 -3.09 4.02
N LEU A 71 -7.64 -2.90 3.73
CA LEU A 71 -7.02 -3.39 2.49
C LEU A 71 -7.14 -4.92 2.38
N SER A 72 -6.81 -5.67 3.44
CA SER A 72 -6.94 -7.14 3.46
C SER A 72 -8.35 -7.62 3.15
N LYS A 73 -9.36 -7.00 3.78
CA LYS A 73 -10.78 -7.26 3.47
C LYS A 73 -11.12 -6.97 2.01
N ARG A 74 -10.60 -5.87 1.44
CA ARG A 74 -10.86 -5.46 0.05
C ARG A 74 -10.25 -6.42 -0.97
N VAL A 75 -9.09 -7.01 -0.68
CA VAL A 75 -8.44 -8.00 -1.56
C VAL A 75 -8.93 -9.43 -1.34
N GLY A 76 -9.81 -9.66 -0.35
CA GLY A 76 -10.36 -10.98 -0.07
C GLY A 76 -9.33 -11.98 0.47
N THR A 77 -8.19 -11.51 0.97
CA THR A 77 -7.22 -12.38 1.63
C THR A 77 -7.75 -12.66 3.03
N LYS A 78 -8.32 -13.85 3.24
CA LYS A 78 -8.44 -14.38 4.60
C LYS A 78 -7.01 -14.73 5.02
N ASP A 79 -6.41 -13.94 5.90
CA ASP A 79 -5.38 -14.45 6.79
C ASP A 79 -6.08 -15.51 7.66
N ASP A 80 -6.04 -16.76 7.21
CA ASP A 80 -6.42 -17.97 7.94
C ASP A 80 -5.17 -18.59 8.56
#